data_AF-A0A443RSH6-F1
#
_entry.id   AF-A0A443RSH6-F1
#
_cell.length_a   1.000
_cell.length_b   1.000
_cell.length_c   1.000
_cell.angle_alpha   90.00
_cell.angle_beta   90.00
_cell.angle_gamma   90.00
#
_symmetry.space_group_name_H-M   'P 1'
#
loop_
_entity.id
_entity.type
_entity.pdbx_description
1 polymer ?
#
loop_
_entity_poly.entity_id
_entity_poly.type
_entity_poly.pdbx_seq_one_letter_code
_entity_poly.pdbx_strand_id
1 'polypeptide(L)' 'SPQIINETPATEYVDGKNLLGFVVTQFCSKTAIKKAKEFDVEWFVTKGSNYFGTADTSTVMAAQGLIVTNSY' A
#
# COMPACT_ATOMS: atom_id res chain seq x y z
N SER A 1 0.43 12.18 -8.93
CA SER A 1 0.92 11.15 -7.97
C SER A 1 -0.24 10.62 -7.15
N PRO A 2 -0.16 9.38 -6.65
CA PRO A 2 -1.13 8.83 -5.71
C PRO A 2 -1.27 9.72 -4.48
N GLN A 3 -2.44 9.68 -3.82
CA GLN A 3 -2.75 10.56 -2.70
C GLN A 3 -3.58 9.85 -1.64
N ILE A 4 -3.20 10.00 -0.36
CA ILE A 4 -4.03 9.59 0.77
C ILE A 4 -5.19 10.59 0.88
N ILE A 5 -6.42 10.08 0.80
CA ILE A 5 -7.66 10.86 0.89
C ILE A 5 -8.39 10.68 2.22
N ASN A 6 -8.05 9.65 2.99
CA ASN A 6 -8.45 9.48 4.38
C ASN A 6 -7.44 8.56 5.10
N GLU A 7 -7.22 8.75 6.39
CA GLU A 7 -6.31 7.88 7.16
C GLU A 7 -6.65 7.83 8.66
N THR A 8 -6.20 6.74 9.29
CA THR A 8 -6.05 6.60 10.74
C THR A 8 -4.59 6.20 11.03
N PRO A 9 -4.17 6.08 12.31
CA PRO A 9 -2.82 5.62 12.63
C PRO A 9 -2.41 4.32 11.91
N ALA A 10 -3.33 3.37 11.76
CA ALA A 10 -3.06 2.06 11.16
C ALA A 10 -3.80 1.82 9.83
N THR A 11 -4.46 2.82 9.23
CA THR A 11 -5.17 2.63 7.96
C THR A 11 -5.03 3.78 6.98
N GLU A 12 -5.11 3.50 5.69
CA GLU A 12 -5.06 4.49 4.61
C GLU A 12 -6.08 4.20 3.50
N TYR A 13 -6.77 5.24 3.04
CA TYR A 13 -7.54 5.22 1.81
C TYR A 13 -6.84 6.09 0.76
N VAL A 14 -6.41 5.45 -0.33
CA VAL A 14 -5.55 6.07 -1.35
C VAL A 14 -6.29 6.21 -2.68
N ASP A 15 -6.19 7.39 -3.29
CA ASP A 15 -6.56 7.63 -4.68
C ASP A 15 -5.33 7.46 -5.58
N GLY A 16 -5.35 6.44 -6.43
CA GLY A 16 -4.30 6.10 -7.39
C GLY A 16 -4.27 7.00 -8.63
N LYS A 17 -5.27 7.88 -8.83
CA LYS A 17 -5.40 8.81 -9.97
C LYS A 17 -5.27 8.14 -11.34
N ASN A 18 -5.81 6.93 -11.48
CA ASN A 18 -5.77 6.06 -12.66
C ASN A 18 -4.35 5.76 -13.16
N LEU A 19 -3.35 5.80 -12.28
CA LEU A 19 -1.97 5.45 -12.61
C LEU A 19 -1.78 3.93 -12.73
N LEU A 20 -0.64 3.52 -13.28
CA LEU A 20 -0.25 2.13 -13.35
C LEU A 20 -0.24 1.50 -11.95
N GLY A 21 -0.78 0.28 -11.81
CA GLY A 21 -0.90 -0.39 -10.51
C GLY A 21 0.42 -0.45 -9.75
N PHE A 22 1.53 -0.74 -10.44
CA PHE A 22 2.87 -0.73 -9.84
C PHE A 22 3.23 0.60 -9.15
N VAL A 23 2.89 1.75 -9.74
CA VAL A 23 3.18 3.08 -9.18
C VAL A 23 2.34 3.32 -7.91
N VAL A 24 1.07 2.93 -7.94
CA VAL A 24 0.17 3.06 -6.79
C VAL A 24 0.62 2.15 -5.65
N THR A 25 0.99 0.92 -5.97
CA THR A 25 1.45 -0.10 -5.01
C THR A 25 2.78 0.27 -4.37
N GLN A 26 3.74 0.81 -5.12
CA GLN A 26 4.99 1.34 -4.54
C GLN A 26 4.77 2.51 -3.57
N PHE A 27 3.78 3.37 -3.84
CA PHE A 27 3.41 4.44 -2.93
C PHE A 27 2.83 3.86 -1.62
N CYS A 28 1.84 2.98 -1.73
CA CYS A 28 1.15 2.41 -0.56
C CYS A 28 2.09 1.56 0.31
N SER A 29 2.99 0.77 -0.27
CA SER A 29 3.92 -0.02 0.55
C SER A 29 4.89 0.83 1.36
N LYS A 30 5.34 1.98 0.82
CA LYS A 30 6.23 2.88 1.56
C LYS A 30 5.54 3.50 2.78
N THR A 31 4.28 3.90 2.63
CA THR A 31 3.48 4.46 3.72
C THR A 31 3.08 3.38 4.73
N ALA A 32 2.67 2.21 4.24
CA ALA A 32 2.36 1.03 5.04
C ALA A 32 3.50 0.62 5.97
N ILE A 33 4.73 0.48 5.43
CA ILE A 33 5.93 0.16 6.24
C ILE A 33 6.14 1.18 7.36
N LYS A 34 5.95 2.48 7.07
CA LYS A 34 6.19 3.54 8.05
C LYS A 34 5.21 3.41 9.22
N LYS A 35 3.92 3.23 8.92
CA LYS A 35 2.87 3.08 9.94
C LYS A 35 2.96 1.76 10.68
N ALA A 36 3.23 0.65 9.99
CA ALA A 36 3.42 -0.65 10.64
C ALA A 36 4.61 -0.66 11.61
N LYS A 37 5.65 0.15 11.38
CA LYS A 37 6.76 0.34 12.34
C LYS A 37 6.37 1.12 13.59
N GLU A 38 5.33 1.95 13.51
CA GLU A 38 4.88 2.81 14.61
C GLU A 38 3.71 2.21 15.38
N PHE A 39 2.83 1.48 14.68
CA PHE A 39 1.55 0.97 15.20
C PHE A 39 1.42 -0.56 15.09
N ASP A 40 2.53 -1.27 14.80
CA ASP A 40 2.65 -2.72 14.62
C ASP A 40 1.86 -3.35 13.46
N VAL A 41 0.85 -2.63 12.93
CA VAL A 41 -0.02 -3.08 11.84
C VAL A 41 -0.40 -1.90 10.94
N GLU A 42 -0.61 -2.17 9.67
CA GLU A 42 -1.19 -1.21 8.74
C GLU A 42 -2.08 -1.91 7.69
N TRP A 43 -3.15 -1.22 7.28
CA TRP A 43 -3.99 -1.61 6.14
C TRP A 43 -4.31 -0.41 5.25
N PHE A 44 -3.94 -0.50 3.96
CA PHE A 44 -4.42 0.44 2.94
C PHE A 44 -5.44 -0.14 1.96
N VAL A 45 -6.32 0.70 1.46
CA VAL A 45 -7.21 0.42 0.32
C VAL A 45 -7.01 1.48 -0.76
N THR A 46 -7.12 1.09 -2.03
CA THR A 46 -6.90 2.00 -3.15
C THR A 46 -8.14 2.07 -4.05
N LYS A 47 -8.47 3.28 -4.51
CA LYS A 47 -9.38 3.50 -5.64
C LYS A 47 -8.62 4.12 -6.80
N GLY A 48 -9.14 4.02 -8.03
CA GLY A 48 -8.50 4.63 -9.20
C GLY A 48 -7.10 4.07 -9.46
N SER A 49 -6.92 2.77 -9.24
CA SER A 49 -5.71 2.03 -9.64
C SER A 49 -6.00 1.13 -10.83
N ASN A 50 -4.96 0.75 -11.56
CA ASN A 50 -5.02 -0.28 -12.60
C ASN A 50 -4.48 -1.62 -12.07
N TYR A 51 -4.48 -2.65 -12.93
CA TYR A 51 -3.96 -3.97 -12.64
C TYR A 51 -2.58 -3.93 -11.95
N PHE A 52 -2.48 -4.63 -10.82
CA PHE A 52 -1.32 -4.60 -9.94
C PHE A 52 -0.17 -5.54 -10.36
N GLY A 53 -0.40 -6.45 -11.32
CA GLY A 53 0.59 -7.49 -11.65
C GLY A 53 0.79 -8.50 -10.52
N THR A 54 1.77 -9.38 -10.68
CA THR A 54 2.39 -10.10 -9.57
C THR A 54 3.05 -9.04 -8.68
N ALA A 55 2.36 -8.64 -7.63
CA ALA A 55 2.75 -7.51 -6.80
C ALA A 55 4.08 -7.80 -6.08
N ASP A 56 5.16 -7.23 -6.60
CA ASP A 56 6.53 -7.31 -6.03
C ASP A 56 6.64 -6.62 -4.64
N THR A 57 5.55 -6.01 -4.18
CA THR A 57 5.44 -5.40 -2.85
C THR A 57 5.37 -6.40 -1.72
N SER A 58 4.86 -7.61 -1.95
CA SER A 58 4.99 -8.70 -0.97
C SER A 58 6.46 -9.01 -0.69
N THR A 59 7.33 -8.98 -1.70
CA THR A 59 8.77 -9.25 -1.58
C THR A 59 9.50 -8.16 -0.78
N VAL A 60 9.21 -6.88 -1.08
CA VAL A 60 9.84 -5.73 -0.40
C VAL A 60 9.40 -5.61 1.07
N MET A 61 8.15 -5.92 1.38
CA MET A 61 7.63 -5.86 2.75
C MET A 61 8.05 -7.10 3.57
N ALA A 62 8.12 -8.29 2.96
CA ALA A 62 8.67 -9.49 3.61
C ALA A 62 10.16 -9.34 3.96
N ALA A 63 10.95 -8.69 3.09
CA ALA A 63 12.35 -8.36 3.40
C ALA A 63 12.51 -7.43 4.62
N GLN A 64 11.43 -6.76 5.04
CA GLN A 64 11.37 -5.89 6.22
C GLN A 64 10.65 -6.55 7.41
N GLY A 65 10.35 -7.85 7.34
CA GLY A 65 9.70 -8.61 8.40
C GLY A 65 8.18 -8.42 8.49
N LEU A 66 7.55 -7.84 7.46
CA LEU A 66 6.10 -7.59 7.43
C LEU A 66 5.38 -8.65 6.59
N ILE A 67 4.20 -9.07 7.05
CA ILE A 67 3.30 -9.98 6.32
C ILE A 67 2.29 -9.12 5.55
N VAL A 68 2.14 -9.39 4.24
CA VAL A 68 1.19 -8.66 3.38
C VAL A 68 0.27 -9.64 2.69
N THR A 69 -1.04 -9.40 2.81
CA THR A 69 -2.08 -10.15 2.12
C THR A 69 -2.82 -9.23 1.16
N ASN A 70 -2.83 -9.56 -0.13
CA ASN A 70 -3.69 -8.89 -1.11
C ASN A 70 -4.95 -9.75 -1.30
N SER A 71 -6.13 -9.15 -1.11
CA SER A 71 -7.39 -9.77 -1.49
C SER A 71 -7.81 -9.21 -2.85
N TYR A 72 -8.02 -10.09 -3.84
CA TYR A 72 -8.49 -9.72 -5.19
C TYR A 72 -10.00 -9.44 -5.19
#